data_AF-A0A2T0T5Y4-F1
#
_entry.id   AF-A0A2T0T5Y4-F1
#
_cell.length_a   1.000
_cell.length_b   1.000
_cell.length_c   1.000
_cell.angle_alpha   90.00
_cell.angle_beta   90.00
_cell.angle_gamma   90.00
#
_symmetry.space_group_name_H-M   'P 1'
#
loop_
_entity.id
_entity.type
_entity.pdbx_description
1 polymer ?
#
loop_
_entity_poly.entity_id
_entity_poly.type
_entity_poly.pdbx_seq_one_letter_code
_entity_poly.pdbx_strand_id
1 'polypeptide(L)'
;MNEYPPPRSLQYLVLEDEMGVNAPIIHQSVIARLTAGLYPLYQSGRIPFEPLPETMLTEGYASPVPDLILYDHQYEQTRVIVEICQKSGLKHDTGKVIKLIEDDTYGILEGFVYNYKTSQWLRYRKGDGGLTTESSFSDILQLELNSFL
;
A
#
# COMPACT_ATOMS: atom_id res chain seq x y z
N MET A 1 10.21 4.23 -24.55
CA MET A 1 9.16 4.01 -23.53
C MET A 1 8.10 3.16 -24.20
N ASN A 2 7.90 1.92 -23.76
CA ASN A 2 6.78 1.13 -24.26
C ASN A 2 5.49 1.75 -23.69
N GLU A 3 4.61 2.25 -24.56
CA GLU A 3 3.28 2.70 -24.16
C GLU A 3 2.46 1.48 -23.78
N TYR A 4 2.20 1.31 -22.48
CA TYR A 4 1.20 0.35 -22.03
C TYR A 4 -0.18 0.88 -22.41
N PRO A 5 -1.09 0.05 -22.94
CA PRO A 5 -2.46 0.48 -23.17
C PRO A 5 -3.07 0.93 -21.84
N PRO A 6 -3.90 1.99 -21.83
CA PRO A 6 -4.49 2.48 -20.60
C PRO A 6 -5.34 1.36 -19.99
N PRO A 7 -5.02 0.90 -18.76
CA PRO A 7 -5.82 -0.11 -18.09
C PRO A 7 -7.23 0.43 -17.86
N ARG A 8 -8.23 -0.46 -17.72
CA ARG A 8 -9.56 -0.05 -17.23
C ARG A 8 -9.38 0.73 -15.93
N SER A 9 -10.03 1.88 -15.76
CA SER A 9 -9.88 2.64 -14.51
C SER A 9 -10.44 1.84 -13.32
N LEU A 10 -9.87 2.03 -12.13
CA LEU A 10 -10.43 1.42 -10.91
C LEU A 10 -11.87 1.86 -10.66
N GLN A 11 -12.18 3.13 -10.96
CA GLN A 11 -13.55 3.64 -10.89
C GLN A 11 -14.52 2.82 -11.74
N TYR A 12 -14.11 2.47 -12.96
CA TYR A 12 -14.94 1.64 -13.85
C TYR A 12 -15.16 0.24 -13.26
N LEU A 13 -14.12 -0.41 -12.73
CA LEU A 13 -14.23 -1.73 -12.09
C LEU A 13 -15.14 -1.70 -10.85
N VAL A 14 -15.10 -0.61 -10.08
CA VAL A 14 -15.94 -0.41 -8.90
C VAL A 14 -17.40 -0.18 -9.28
N LEU A 15 -17.66 0.56 -10.36
CA LEU A 15 -19.01 0.80 -10.88
C LEU A 15 -19.64 -0.48 -11.45
N GLU A 16 -18.87 -1.33 -12.13
CA GLU A 16 -19.36 -2.63 -12.61
C GLU A 16 -19.64 -3.62 -11.45
N ASP A 17 -19.12 -3.37 -10.26
CA ASP A 17 -19.33 -4.18 -9.05
C ASP A 17 -20.54 -3.73 -8.23
N GLU A 18 -21.69 -3.53 -8.87
CA GLU A 18 -22.95 -3.13 -8.20
C GLU A 18 -23.38 -4.16 -7.14
N MET A 19 -23.09 -5.43 -7.35
CA MET A 19 -23.44 -6.54 -6.45
C MET A 19 -22.38 -6.83 -5.37
N GLY A 20 -21.22 -6.17 -5.40
CA GLY A 20 -20.16 -6.36 -4.40
C GLY A 20 -19.42 -7.70 -4.46
N VAL A 21 -19.55 -8.45 -5.56
CA VAL A 21 -18.97 -9.80 -5.74
C VAL A 21 -17.54 -9.78 -6.26
N ASN A 22 -17.12 -8.68 -6.90
CA ASN A 22 -15.78 -8.53 -7.49
C ASN A 22 -14.77 -7.90 -6.53
N ALA A 23 -15.12 -7.67 -5.26
CA ALA A 23 -14.24 -7.09 -4.26
C ALA A 23 -12.84 -7.77 -4.21
N PRO A 24 -12.70 -9.11 -4.25
CA PRO A 24 -11.38 -9.75 -4.29
C PRO A 24 -10.57 -9.40 -5.55
N ILE A 25 -11.22 -9.33 -6.72
CA ILE A 25 -10.53 -9.01 -7.99
C ILE A 25 -10.06 -7.56 -8.02
N ILE A 26 -10.90 -6.63 -7.54
CA ILE A 26 -10.55 -5.21 -7.47
C ILE A 26 -9.38 -5.01 -6.49
N HIS A 27 -9.43 -5.67 -5.33
CA HIS A 27 -8.36 -5.64 -4.35
C HIS A 27 -7.01 -6.09 -4.94
N GLN A 28 -6.96 -7.28 -5.56
CA GLN A 28 -5.74 -7.78 -6.19
C GLN A 28 -5.27 -6.92 -7.37
N SER A 29 -6.20 -6.31 -8.11
CA SER A 29 -5.87 -5.37 -9.19
C SER A 29 -5.12 -4.13 -8.67
N VAL A 30 -5.52 -3.61 -7.51
CA VAL A 30 -4.82 -2.48 -6.87
C VAL A 30 -3.42 -2.89 -6.42
N ILE A 31 -3.25 -4.04 -5.76
CA ILE A 31 -1.94 -4.58 -5.38
C ILE A 31 -1.05 -4.71 -6.63
N ALA A 32 -1.57 -5.31 -7.69
CA ALA A 32 -0.84 -5.53 -8.93
C ALA A 32 -0.39 -4.20 -9.58
N ARG A 33 -1.24 -3.18 -9.59
CA ARG A 33 -0.92 -1.85 -10.14
C ARG A 33 0.18 -1.14 -9.36
N LEU A 34 0.06 -1.10 -8.03
CA LEU A 34 1.09 -0.49 -7.17
C LEU A 34 2.42 -1.22 -7.34
N THR A 35 2.41 -2.55 -7.28
CA THR A 35 3.60 -3.37 -7.46
C THR A 35 4.24 -3.12 -8.83
N ALA A 36 3.46 -3.21 -9.91
CA ALA A 36 3.97 -3.01 -11.27
C ALA A 36 4.46 -1.58 -11.54
N GLY A 37 3.85 -0.57 -10.91
CA GLY A 37 4.26 0.83 -11.03
C GLY A 37 5.54 1.15 -10.24
N LEU A 38 5.70 0.57 -9.05
CA LEU A 38 6.85 0.80 -8.17
C LEU A 38 8.07 -0.03 -8.59
N TYR A 39 7.90 -1.25 -9.09
CA TYR A 39 9.01 -2.17 -9.38
C TYR A 39 10.07 -1.58 -10.35
N PRO A 40 9.70 -0.89 -11.45
CA PRO A 40 10.68 -0.24 -12.33
C PRO A 40 11.48 0.88 -11.63
N LEU A 41 10.90 1.55 -10.63
CA LEU A 41 11.61 2.56 -9.85
C LEU A 41 12.69 1.92 -8.98
N TYR A 42 12.39 0.76 -8.38
CA TYR A 42 13.37 -0.03 -7.65
C TYR A 42 14.49 -0.54 -8.57
N GLN A 43 14.13 -1.15 -9.71
CA GLN A 43 15.10 -1.67 -10.68
C GLN A 43 16.06 -0.59 -11.23
N SER A 44 15.58 0.65 -11.35
CA SER A 44 16.39 1.78 -11.81
C SER A 44 17.17 2.49 -10.68
N GLY A 45 17.01 2.05 -9.42
CA GLY A 45 17.63 2.68 -8.25
C GLY A 45 17.03 4.02 -7.86
N ARG A 46 15.86 4.39 -8.41
CA ARG A 46 15.15 5.64 -8.07
C ARG A 46 14.51 5.58 -6.70
N ILE A 47 14.12 4.39 -6.26
CA ILE A 47 13.79 4.09 -4.87
C ILE A 47 14.67 2.94 -4.39
N PRO A 48 15.12 2.94 -3.13
CA PRO A 48 16.04 1.92 -2.62
C PRO A 48 15.33 0.66 -2.09
N PHE A 49 14.00 0.64 -2.05
CA PHE A 49 13.21 -0.41 -1.40
C PHE A 49 12.42 -1.23 -2.43
N GLU A 50 12.45 -2.55 -2.30
CA GLU A 50 11.75 -3.46 -3.20
C GLU A 50 10.25 -3.52 -2.83
N PRO A 51 9.33 -3.29 -3.78
CA PRO A 51 7.90 -3.48 -3.54
C PRO A 51 7.56 -4.98 -3.61
N LEU A 52 7.10 -5.55 -2.49
CA LEU A 52 6.72 -6.95 -2.37
C LEU A 52 5.25 -7.08 -1.99
N PRO A 53 4.41 -7.76 -2.79
CA PRO A 53 2.99 -7.94 -2.49
C PRO A 53 2.79 -9.02 -1.42
N GLU A 54 1.80 -8.84 -0.56
CA GLU A 54 1.28 -9.84 0.40
C GLU A 54 2.39 -10.61 1.14
N THR A 55 3.41 -9.89 1.62
CA THR A 55 4.61 -10.48 2.20
C THR A 55 4.61 -10.34 3.73
N MET A 56 5.01 -11.42 4.42
CA MET A 56 5.12 -11.43 5.89
C MET A 56 6.19 -10.45 6.36
N LEU A 57 5.91 -9.69 7.43
CA LEU A 57 6.88 -8.78 8.04
C LEU A 57 8.00 -9.49 8.83
N THR A 58 7.76 -10.72 9.29
CA THR A 58 8.72 -11.54 10.03
C THR A 58 8.41 -13.04 9.87
N GLU A 59 9.24 -13.90 10.43
CA GLU A 59 9.01 -15.35 10.43
C GLU A 59 7.87 -15.76 11.39
N GLY A 60 7.11 -16.78 10.98
CA GLY A 60 6.10 -17.44 11.82
C GLY A 60 4.65 -17.11 11.45
N TYR A 61 3.73 -18.04 11.73
CA TYR A 61 2.32 -17.98 11.33
C TYR A 61 1.52 -16.80 11.91
N ALA A 62 2.04 -16.10 12.92
CA ALA A 62 1.42 -14.92 13.52
C ALA A 62 1.94 -13.60 12.93
N SER A 63 2.89 -13.65 11.97
CA SER A 63 3.41 -12.44 11.35
C SER A 63 2.30 -11.70 10.60
N PRO A 64 2.15 -10.38 10.81
CA PRO A 64 1.31 -9.57 9.96
C PRO A 64 1.75 -9.66 8.49
N VAL A 65 0.76 -9.58 7.61
CA VAL A 65 0.92 -9.54 6.15
C VAL A 65 0.19 -8.29 5.66
N PRO A 66 0.89 -7.19 5.36
CA PRO A 66 0.34 -6.07 4.62
C PRO A 66 0.13 -6.45 3.15
N ASP A 67 -0.80 -5.77 2.47
CA ASP A 67 -1.06 -6.03 1.06
C ASP A 67 0.13 -5.68 0.16
N LEU A 68 0.91 -4.66 0.55
CA LEU A 68 2.17 -4.29 -0.08
C LEU A 68 3.17 -3.79 0.96
N ILE A 69 4.42 -4.23 0.84
CA ILE A 69 5.54 -3.72 1.63
C ILE A 69 6.63 -3.15 0.72
N LEU A 70 7.39 -2.17 1.23
CA LEU A 70 8.62 -1.66 0.63
C LEU A 70 9.78 -2.11 1.51
N TYR A 71 10.50 -3.11 1.03
CA TYR A 71 11.52 -3.83 1.78
C TYR A 71 12.92 -3.29 1.53
N ASP A 72 13.64 -3.00 2.61
CA ASP A 72 15.02 -2.54 2.63
C ASP A 72 15.95 -3.72 2.86
N HIS A 73 16.54 -4.23 1.78
CA HIS A 73 17.46 -5.37 1.81
C HIS A 73 18.75 -5.10 2.58
N GLN A 74 19.16 -3.83 2.75
CA GLN A 74 20.39 -3.52 3.48
C GLN A 74 20.23 -3.71 4.99
N TYR A 75 19.04 -3.42 5.51
CA TYR A 75 18.74 -3.48 6.94
C TYR A 75 17.74 -4.59 7.31
N GLU A 76 17.30 -5.37 6.32
CA GLU A 76 16.31 -6.44 6.45
C GLU A 76 15.01 -5.97 7.12
N GLN A 77 14.55 -4.77 6.75
CA GLN A 77 13.42 -4.08 7.40
C GLN A 77 12.39 -3.60 6.38
N THR A 78 11.12 -3.59 6.79
CA THR A 78 10.06 -2.96 6.00
C THR A 78 10.00 -1.47 6.34
N ARG A 79 10.14 -0.59 5.34
CA ARG A 79 10.13 0.87 5.55
C ARG A 79 8.78 1.51 5.33
N VAL A 80 8.02 1.01 4.36
CA VAL A 80 6.68 1.48 4.03
C VAL A 80 5.74 0.30 3.89
N ILE A 81 4.51 0.44 4.38
CA ILE A 81 3.42 -0.53 4.16
C ILE A 81 2.22 0.14 3.50
N VAL A 82 1.45 -0.63 2.73
CA VAL A 82 0.15 -0.20 2.19
C VAL A 82 -0.88 -1.29 2.47
N GLU A 83 -2.03 -0.90 3.02
CA GLU A 83 -3.23 -1.71 3.13
C GLU A 83 -4.28 -1.20 2.14
N ILE A 84 -5.00 -2.11 1.50
CA ILE A 84 -6.01 -1.83 0.50
C ILE A 84 -7.34 -2.32 1.05
N CYS A 85 -8.31 -1.43 1.15
CA CYS A 85 -9.56 -1.75 1.81
C CYS A 85 -10.78 -1.29 1.01
N GLN A 86 -11.92 -1.86 1.35
CA GLN A 86 -13.22 -1.22 1.08
C GLN A 86 -13.68 -0.42 2.30
N LYS A 87 -14.85 0.24 2.20
CA LYS A 87 -15.38 1.11 3.27
C LYS A 87 -15.44 0.44 4.65
N SER A 88 -15.78 -0.84 4.74
CA SER A 88 -15.87 -1.57 6.01
C SER A 88 -14.50 -1.85 6.65
N GLY A 89 -13.43 -1.95 5.86
CA GLY A 89 -12.07 -2.23 6.34
C GLY A 89 -11.31 -1.00 6.83
N LEU A 90 -11.68 0.20 6.36
CA LEU A 90 -10.90 1.43 6.57
C LEU A 90 -10.50 1.68 8.04
N LYS A 91 -11.45 1.55 8.97
CA LYS A 91 -11.16 1.77 10.40
C LYS A 91 -10.21 0.72 10.98
N HIS A 92 -10.40 -0.54 10.58
CA HIS A 92 -9.56 -1.65 11.02
C HIS A 92 -8.14 -1.48 10.50
N ASP A 93 -7.99 -1.23 9.20
CA ASP A 93 -6.69 -1.17 8.54
C ASP A 93 -5.91 0.08 8.96
N THR A 94 -6.61 1.19 9.22
CA THR A 94 -5.98 2.38 9.83
C THR A 94 -5.41 2.05 11.21
N GLY A 95 -6.17 1.35 12.06
CA GLY A 95 -5.70 0.92 13.37
C GLY A 95 -4.53 -0.08 13.29
N LYS A 96 -4.58 -1.01 12.33
CA LYS A 96 -3.50 -1.96 12.02
C LYS A 96 -2.22 -1.23 11.64
N VAL A 97 -2.29 -0.30 10.68
CA VAL A 97 -1.12 0.48 10.21
C VAL A 97 -0.48 1.28 11.35
N ILE A 98 -1.29 2.03 12.11
CA ILE A 98 -0.78 2.82 13.25
C ILE A 98 -0.08 1.90 14.24
N LYS A 99 -0.71 0.78 14.61
CA LYS A 99 -0.14 -0.17 15.56
C LYS A 99 1.17 -0.75 15.06
N LEU A 100 1.24 -1.22 13.80
CA LEU A 100 2.46 -1.80 13.23
C LEU A 100 3.64 -0.83 13.21
N ILE A 101 3.37 0.46 13.06
CA ILE A 101 4.39 1.52 13.03
C ILE A 101 4.82 1.91 14.45
N GLU A 102 3.88 2.09 15.37
CA GLU A 102 4.16 2.53 16.74
C GLU A 102 4.71 1.41 17.64
N ASP A 103 4.38 0.14 17.38
CA ASP A 103 4.93 -1.01 18.11
C ASP A 103 6.46 -1.20 17.85
N ASP A 104 7.03 -0.42 16.92
CA ASP A 104 8.46 -0.32 16.57
C ASP A 104 9.19 -1.65 16.33
N THR A 105 8.43 -2.69 16.00
CA THR A 105 8.97 -4.05 15.90
C THR A 105 9.59 -4.31 14.52
N TYR A 106 9.10 -3.64 13.48
CA TYR A 106 9.40 -3.99 12.08
C TYR A 106 10.18 -2.93 11.30
N GLY A 107 10.55 -1.82 11.94
CA GLY A 107 11.31 -0.73 11.31
C GLY A 107 10.52 0.14 10.32
N ILE A 108 9.18 0.07 10.37
CA ILE A 108 8.27 0.79 9.48
C ILE A 108 8.24 2.27 9.85
N LEU A 109 8.36 3.14 8.84
CA LEU A 109 8.43 4.59 9.01
C LEU A 109 7.17 5.30 8.50
N GLU A 110 6.57 4.76 7.44
CA GLU A 110 5.31 5.26 6.87
C GLU A 110 4.36 4.10 6.56
N GLY A 111 3.06 4.39 6.65
CA GLY A 111 2.03 3.43 6.27
C GLY A 111 0.84 4.12 5.65
N PHE A 112 0.20 3.40 4.73
CA PHE A 112 -0.91 3.92 3.95
C PHE A 112 -2.11 2.98 4.02
N VAL A 113 -3.30 3.56 3.96
CA VAL A 113 -4.55 2.84 3.74
C VAL A 113 -5.23 3.44 2.53
N TYR A 114 -5.46 2.62 1.50
CA TYR A 114 -6.17 3.03 0.29
C TYR A 114 -7.55 2.38 0.24
N ASN A 115 -8.59 3.21 0.23
CA ASN A 115 -9.96 2.75 0.06
C ASN A 115 -10.35 2.76 -1.42
N TYR A 116 -10.31 1.62 -2.09
CA TYR A 116 -10.56 1.52 -3.53
C TYR A 116 -12.01 1.86 -3.93
N LYS A 117 -12.98 1.78 -2.99
CA LYS A 117 -14.38 2.18 -3.27
C LYS A 117 -14.55 3.70 -3.28
N THR A 118 -13.72 4.46 -2.57
CA THR A 118 -13.80 5.93 -2.48
C THR A 118 -12.63 6.64 -3.13
N SER A 119 -11.60 5.90 -3.57
CA SER A 119 -10.31 6.44 -4.02
C SER A 119 -9.61 7.33 -2.97
N GLN A 120 -9.90 7.11 -1.69
CA GLN A 120 -9.33 7.89 -0.59
C GLN A 120 -8.05 7.23 -0.09
N TRP A 121 -7.03 8.05 0.14
CA TRP A 121 -5.79 7.65 0.81
C TRP A 121 -5.72 8.24 2.20
N LEU A 122 -5.31 7.42 3.17
CA LEU A 122 -4.84 7.86 4.47
C LEU A 122 -3.37 7.51 4.61
N ARG A 123 -2.60 8.42 5.20
CA ARG A 123 -1.20 8.24 5.54
C ARG A 123 -1.01 8.37 7.04
N TYR A 124 -0.20 7.48 7.59
CA TYR A 124 0.36 7.58 8.93
C TYR A 124 1.89 7.58 8.85
N ARG A 125 2.55 8.41 9.65
CA ARG A 125 4.01 8.37 9.80
C ARG A 125 4.35 8.13 11.27
N LYS A 126 5.46 7.46 11.49
CA LYS A 126 5.95 7.17 12.84
C LYS A 126 6.07 8.47 13.65
N GLY A 127 5.47 8.49 14.83
CA GLY A 127 5.49 9.66 15.71
C GLY A 127 4.42 10.73 15.44
N ASP A 128 3.51 10.53 14.48
CA ASP A 128 2.36 11.44 14.25
C ASP A 128 1.27 11.31 15.36
N GLY A 129 1.53 10.56 16.44
CA GLY A 129 0.67 10.50 17.63
C GLY A 129 -0.68 9.81 17.40
N GLY A 130 -0.74 8.86 16.46
CA GLY A 130 -1.95 8.16 16.07
C GLY A 130 -2.89 8.96 15.14
N LEU A 131 -2.47 10.14 14.66
CA LEU A 131 -3.26 10.95 13.74
C LEU A 131 -2.86 10.69 12.28
N THR A 132 -3.81 10.22 11.47
CA THR A 132 -3.63 10.08 10.03
C THR A 132 -3.90 11.40 9.29
N THR A 133 -3.32 11.53 8.11
CA THR A 133 -3.60 12.62 7.15
C THR A 133 -4.16 12.05 5.85
N GLU A 134 -4.97 12.82 5.13
CA GLU A 134 -5.43 12.45 3.79
C GLU A 134 -4.32 12.75 2.77
N SER A 135 -3.50 11.76 2.46
CA SER A 135 -2.39 11.91 1.51
C SER A 135 -1.96 10.55 0.96
N SER A 136 -1.58 10.53 -0.31
CA SER A 136 -0.92 9.42 -1.00
C SER A 136 0.58 9.69 -1.26
N PHE A 137 1.09 10.83 -0.82
CA PHE A 137 2.49 11.18 -0.97
C PHE A 137 3.34 10.49 0.10
N SER A 138 4.39 9.77 -0.30
CA SER A 138 5.36 9.19 0.62
C SER A 138 6.57 10.10 0.78
N ASP A 139 6.84 10.54 2.02
CA ASP A 139 8.03 11.32 2.32
C ASP A 139 9.28 10.43 2.23
N ILE A 140 9.14 9.12 2.46
CA ILE A 140 10.24 8.15 2.36
C ILE A 140 10.62 7.86 0.91
N LEU A 141 9.65 7.75 0.01
CA LEU A 141 9.87 7.44 -1.41
C LEU A 141 9.99 8.70 -2.29
N GLN A 142 9.61 9.87 -1.78
CA GLN A 142 9.53 11.15 -2.50
C GLN A 142 8.68 11.06 -3.78
N LEU A 143 7.52 10.41 -3.70
CA LEU A 143 6.60 10.23 -4.82
C LEU A 143 5.14 10.09 -4.39
N GLU A 144 4.27 10.21 -5.39
CA GLU A 144 2.81 10.10 -5.25
C GLU A 144 2.33 8.67 -5.57
N LEU A 145 1.91 7.90 -4.56
CA LEU A 145 1.45 6.52 -4.75
C LEU A 145 0.19 6.43 -5.63
N ASN A 146 -0.67 7.44 -5.59
CA ASN A 146 -1.88 7.47 -6.40
C ASN A 146 -1.59 7.60 -7.91
N SER A 147 -0.37 7.96 -8.31
CA SER A 147 0.01 8.04 -9.73
C SER A 147 0.06 6.67 -10.44
N PHE A 148 0.02 5.57 -9.70
CA PHE A 148 0.05 4.20 -10.23
C PHE A 148 -1.34 3.56 -10.38
N LEU A 149 -2.42 4.24 -9.97
CA LEU A 149 -3.77 3.65 -9.83
C LEU A 149 -4.76 4.05 -10.92
#